data_AF-A0A942FYB3-F1
#
_entry.id   AF-A0A942FYB3-F1
#
_cell.length_a   1.000
_cell.length_b   1.000
_cell.length_c   1.000
_cell.angle_alpha   90.00
_cell.angle_beta   90.00
_cell.angle_gamma   90.00
#
_symmetry.space_group_name_H-M   'P 1'
#
loop_
_entity.id
_entity.type
_entity.pdbx_description
1 polymer ?
#
loop_
_entity_poly.entity_id
_entity_poly.type
_entity_poly.pdbx_seq_one_letter_code
_entity_poly.pdbx_strand_id
1 'polypeptide(L)'
;MKRSATTLVASLVLVAIAGPAAAQVVGKIEDQIRWRQSAYHTMAWSMARIKANVEGTYNREQVVEAANVIQAIANSKMGALYQPG
;
A
#
# COMPACT_ATOMS: atom_id res chain seq x y z
N MET A 1 22.00 -25.27 -35.48
CA MET A 1 21.65 -25.87 -34.17
C MET A 1 22.33 -25.16 -32.98
N LYS A 2 23.65 -24.89 -33.02
CA LYS A 2 24.37 -24.29 -31.87
C LYS A 2 23.90 -22.89 -31.46
N ARG A 3 23.58 -22.01 -32.41
CA ARG A 3 23.11 -20.63 -32.13
C ARG A 3 21.72 -20.60 -31.47
N SER A 4 20.78 -21.40 -31.95
CA SER A 4 19.43 -21.51 -31.37
C SER A 4 19.44 -22.07 -29.95
N ALA A 5 20.34 -23.02 -29.64
CA ALA A 5 20.50 -23.56 -28.30
C ALA A 5 21.02 -22.49 -27.31
N THR A 6 21.97 -21.66 -27.73
CA THR A 6 22.48 -20.55 -26.90
C THR A 6 21.41 -19.48 -26.64
N THR A 7 20.58 -19.16 -27.63
CA THR A 7 19.48 -18.19 -27.44
C THR A 7 18.41 -18.74 -26.49
N LEU A 8 18.10 -20.04 -26.56
CA LEU A 8 17.12 -20.68 -25.69
C LEU A 8 17.57 -20.73 -24.22
N VAL A 9 18.86 -20.99 -23.99
CA VAL A 9 19.44 -20.99 -22.64
C VAL A 9 19.47 -19.57 -22.07
N ALA A 10 19.80 -18.57 -22.88
CA ALA A 10 19.80 -17.17 -22.46
C ALA A 10 18.40 -16.68 -22.08
N SER A 11 17.36 -17.06 -22.83
CA SER A 11 15.98 -16.71 -22.50
C SER A 11 15.45 -17.44 -21.25
N LEU A 12 15.84 -18.70 -21.04
CA LEU A 12 15.52 -19.44 -19.80
C LEU A 12 16.17 -18.81 -18.56
N VAL A 13 17.41 -18.34 -18.67
CA VAL A 13 18.10 -17.63 -17.58
C VAL A 13 17.41 -16.30 -17.26
N LEU A 14 16.99 -15.55 -18.28
CA LEU A 14 16.25 -14.29 -18.06
C LEU A 14 14.89 -14.50 -17.36
N VAL A 15 14.18 -15.58 -17.69
CA VAL A 15 12.92 -15.94 -17.01
C VAL A 15 13.18 -16.38 -15.56
N ALA A 16 14.26 -17.12 -15.30
CA ALA A 16 14.62 -17.53 -13.94
C ALA A 16 15.00 -16.36 -13.03
N ILE A 17 15.60 -15.30 -13.57
CA ILE A 17 15.94 -14.08 -12.81
C ILE A 17 14.71 -13.18 -12.58
N ALA A 18 13.71 -13.23 -13.47
CA ALA A 18 12.46 -12.49 -13.32
C ALA A 18 11.47 -13.12 -12.31
N GLY A 19 11.65 -14.41 -12.00
CA GLY A 19 10.78 -15.19 -11.12
C GLY A 19 10.50 -14.64 -9.71
N PRO A 20 11.44 -13.98 -9.01
CA PRO A 20 11.17 -13.47 -7.65
C PRO A 20 10.52 -12.09 -7.60
N ALA A 21 10.37 -11.37 -8.72
CA ALA A 21 9.75 -10.04 -8.72
C ALA A 21 8.22 -10.09 -8.47
N ALA A 22 7.60 -11.27 -8.60
CA ALA A 22 6.15 -11.44 -8.51
C ALA A 22 5.61 -11.72 -7.09
N ALA A 23 6.46 -11.82 -6.07
CA ALA A 23 6.01 -12.19 -4.72
C ALA A 23 6.75 -11.43 -3.61
N GLN A 24 6.71 -10.09 -3.63
CA GLN A 24 6.87 -9.34 -2.38
C GLN A 24 5.58 -9.52 -1.55
N VAL A 25 5.51 -10.63 -0.82
CA VAL A 25 4.45 -10.86 0.15
C VAL A 25 4.58 -9.81 1.25
N VAL A 26 3.60 -8.92 1.35
CA VAL A 26 3.56 -7.85 2.35
C VAL A 26 3.25 -8.44 3.72
N GLY A 27 4.28 -8.86 4.45
CA GLY A 27 4.12 -9.43 5.80
C GLY A 27 3.25 -10.69 5.86
N LYS A 28 2.95 -11.17 7.07
CA LYS A 28 1.97 -12.25 7.27
C LYS A 28 0.55 -11.75 7.05
N ILE A 29 -0.42 -12.64 6.83
CA ILE A 29 -1.83 -12.25 6.66
C ILE A 29 -2.31 -11.46 7.86
N GLU A 30 -2.06 -11.92 9.08
CA GLU A 30 -2.44 -11.25 10.32
C GLU A 30 -1.87 -9.83 10.42
N ASP A 31 -0.64 -9.63 9.94
CA ASP A 31 -0.01 -8.31 9.87
C ASP A 31 -0.74 -7.41 8.85
N GLN A 32 -1.09 -7.93 7.68
CA GLN A 32 -1.86 -7.19 6.68
C GLN A 32 -3.22 -6.74 7.23
N ILE A 33 -3.93 -7.62 7.95
CA ILE A 33 -5.20 -7.30 8.61
C ILE A 33 -4.99 -6.19 9.64
N ARG A 34 -3.99 -6.34 10.51
CA ARG A 34 -3.68 -5.36 11.54
C ARG A 34 -3.32 -4.00 10.95
N TRP A 35 -2.51 -3.96 9.88
CA TRP A 35 -2.09 -2.73 9.23
C TRP A 35 -3.24 -2.02 8.54
N ARG A 36 -4.11 -2.73 7.79
CA ARG A 36 -5.27 -2.09 7.16
C ARG A 36 -6.25 -1.54 8.19
N GLN A 37 -6.51 -2.28 9.27
CA GLN A 37 -7.35 -1.81 10.37
C GLN A 37 -6.76 -0.55 11.03
N SER A 38 -5.45 -0.57 11.34
CA SER A 38 -4.77 0.58 11.91
C SER A 38 -4.87 1.82 11.01
N ALA A 39 -4.66 1.66 9.70
CA ALA A 39 -4.78 2.76 8.75
C ALA A 39 -6.20 3.33 8.70
N TYR A 40 -7.25 2.50 8.72
CA TYR A 40 -8.63 2.97 8.81
C TYR A 40 -8.91 3.70 10.13
N HIS A 41 -8.41 3.21 11.26
CA HIS A 41 -8.54 3.91 12.55
C HIS A 41 -7.87 5.29 12.53
N THR A 42 -6.67 5.39 11.94
CA THR A 42 -5.96 6.68 11.80
C THR A 42 -6.71 7.65 10.89
N MET A 43 -7.29 7.18 9.78
CA MET A 43 -8.15 8.01 8.93
C MET A 43 -9.42 8.44 9.67
N ALA A 44 -10.06 7.54 10.41
CA ALA A 44 -11.27 7.85 11.18
C ALA A 44 -11.02 8.93 12.25
N TRP A 45 -9.88 8.85 12.96
CA TRP A 45 -9.47 9.88 13.92
C TRP A 45 -9.23 11.23 13.24
N SER A 46 -8.56 11.24 12.09
CA SER A 46 -8.33 12.45 11.30
C SER A 46 -9.65 13.07 10.80
N MET A 47 -10.58 12.24 10.33
CA MET A 47 -11.93 12.67 9.95
C MET A 47 -12.70 13.27 11.13
N ALA A 48 -12.59 12.69 12.33
CA ALA A 48 -13.22 13.24 13.54
C ALA A 48 -12.67 14.63 13.90
N ARG A 49 -11.35 14.86 13.75
CA ARG A 49 -10.73 16.18 13.94
C ARG A 49 -11.27 17.22 12.95
N ILE A 50 -11.44 16.84 11.68
CA ILE A 50 -12.05 17.72 10.66
C ILE A 50 -13.50 18.02 11.04
N LYS A 51 -14.28 16.99 11.40
CA LYS A 51 -15.67 17.13 11.82
C LYS A 51 -15.82 18.10 13.00
N ALA A 52 -14.99 17.95 14.04
CA ALA A 52 -14.99 18.85 15.19
C ALA A 52 -14.68 20.31 14.82
N ASN A 53 -13.83 20.53 13.81
CA ASN A 53 -13.52 21.88 13.31
C ASN A 53 -14.68 22.51 12.53
N VAL A 54 -15.43 21.72 11.73
CA VAL A 54 -16.56 22.25 10.95
C VAL A 54 -17.84 22.40 11.76
N GLU A 55 -18.02 21.60 12.81
CA GLU A 55 -19.16 21.71 13.74
C GLU A 55 -18.88 22.67 14.90
N GLY A 56 -17.61 22.99 15.15
CA GLY A 56 -17.17 23.81 16.28
C GLY A 56 -16.45 25.08 15.85
N THR A 57 -15.36 25.41 16.55
CA THR A 57 -14.50 26.54 16.18
C THR A 57 -13.52 26.10 15.11
N TYR A 58 -13.65 26.69 13.93
CA TYR A 58 -12.82 26.36 12.80
C TYR A 58 -11.37 26.83 12.96
N ASN A 59 -10.41 25.92 12.77
CA ASN A 59 -9.00 26.20 12.61
C ASN A 59 -8.49 25.57 11.31
N ARG A 60 -8.00 26.40 10.39
CA ARG A 60 -7.59 25.96 9.06
C ARG A 60 -6.41 25.01 9.11
N GLU A 61 -5.42 25.31 9.94
CA GLU A 61 -4.17 24.56 10.03
C GLU A 61 -4.43 23.14 10.53
N GLN A 62 -5.32 22.98 11.51
CA GLN A 62 -5.73 21.66 12.02
C GLN A 62 -6.49 20.84 10.98
N VAL A 63 -7.34 21.48 10.18
CA VAL A 63 -8.06 20.81 9.09
C VAL A 63 -7.08 20.34 8.01
N VAL A 64 -6.12 21.19 7.62
CA VAL A 64 -5.10 20.83 6.61
C VAL A 64 -4.23 19.68 7.11
N GLU A 65 -3.80 19.70 8.37
CA GLU A 65 -3.00 18.61 8.95
C GLU A 65 -3.75 17.27 8.89
N ALA A 66 -5.00 17.25 9.37
CA ALA A 66 -5.83 16.03 9.35
C ALA A 66 -6.15 15.57 7.92
N ALA A 67 -6.39 16.51 6.99
CA ALA A 67 -6.62 16.18 5.58
C ALA A 67 -5.38 15.57 4.92
N ASN A 68 -4.18 16.06 5.24
CA ASN A 68 -2.93 15.50 4.72
C ASN A 68 -2.72 14.05 5.17
N VAL A 69 -3.08 13.70 6.42
CA VAL A 69 -3.04 12.31 6.90
C VAL A 69 -3.96 11.41 6.07
N ILE A 70 -5.20 11.84 5.85
CA ILE A 70 -6.17 11.11 5.02
C ILE A 70 -5.63 10.94 3.59
N GLN A 71 -5.09 12.02 3.00
CA GLN A 71 -4.55 12.00 1.65
C GLN A 71 -3.38 11.01 1.51
N ALA A 72 -2.47 10.99 2.49
CA ALA A 72 -1.32 10.08 2.50
C ALA A 72 -1.76 8.62 2.60
N ILE A 73 -2.69 8.31 3.51
CA ILE A 73 -3.20 6.94 3.69
C ILE A 73 -4.00 6.50 2.45
N ALA A 74 -4.87 7.35 1.91
CA ALA A 74 -5.65 7.06 0.71
C ALA A 74 -4.76 6.72 -0.50
N ASN A 75 -3.60 7.38 -0.63
CA ASN A 75 -2.63 7.12 -1.69
C ASN A 75 -1.57 6.05 -1.36
N SER A 76 -1.63 5.41 -0.19
CA SER A 76 -0.60 4.48 0.29
C SER A 76 -0.64 3.09 -0.38
N LYS A 77 -1.49 2.89 -1.40
CA LYS A 77 -1.69 1.61 -2.08
C LYS A 77 -2.13 0.48 -1.13
N MET A 78 -3.04 0.79 -0.19
CA MET A 78 -3.58 -0.17 0.78
C MET A 78 -4.17 -1.46 0.16
N GLY A 79 -4.51 -1.46 -1.13
CA GLY A 79 -4.94 -2.67 -1.86
C GLY A 79 -3.95 -3.83 -1.77
N ALA A 80 -2.65 -3.55 -1.58
CA ALA A 80 -1.64 -4.59 -1.38
C ALA A 80 -1.86 -5.42 -0.11
N LEU A 81 -2.59 -4.89 0.89
CA LEU A 81 -2.91 -5.54 2.18
C LEU A 81 -4.14 -6.47 2.12
N TYR A 82 -4.68 -6.70 0.92
CA TYR A 82 -5.84 -7.56 0.66
C TYR A 82 -5.43 -8.77 -0.17
N GLN A 83 -4.30 -9.38 0.19
CA GLN A 83 -3.97 -10.68 -0.38
C GLN A 83 -5.02 -11.73 0.03
N PRO A 84 -5.31 -12.71 -0.84
CA PRO A 84 -6.12 -13.86 -0.46
C PRO A 84 -5.56 -14.49 0.82
N GLY A 85 -6.47 -14.83 1.74
CA GLY A 85 -6.17 -15.50 3.00
C GLY A 85 -7.03 -16.74 3.16
#